data_AF-A0A1P8RWZ7-F1
#
_entry.id   AF-A0A1P8RWZ7-F1
#
_cell.length_a   1.000
_cell.length_b   1.000
_cell.length_c   1.000
_cell.angle_alpha   90.00
_cell.angle_beta   90.00
_cell.angle_gamma   90.00
#
_symmetry.space_group_name_H-M   'P 1'
#
loop_
_entity.id
_entity.type
_entity.pdbx_description
1 polymer ?
#
loop_
_entity_poly.entity_id
_entity_poly.type
_entity_poly.pdbx_seq_one_letter_code
_entity_poly.pdbx_strand_id
1 'polypeptide(L)'
;MKIEELGLIITVIIFGLSVAFNNYQMYHDRKKSWYIEIIVNSNLEKIEKFFKSIFNEFKESRKQLLSDYKEITKEYLENKAKKEKSLHKLKNSFHFEILPLFKSYDINLAKKLEDELMKFQDVYTENIGIENKSDTEKIIRELRESKRSFYDTLYSPIKSSFFQKLQADKILLYLLIILFILLMIKILRN
;
A
#
# COMPACT_ATOMS: atom_id res chain seq x y z
N MET A 1 -28.26 21.71 -41.26
CA MET A 1 -28.17 21.74 -39.78
C MET A 1 -27.69 23.12 -39.38
N LYS A 2 -28.52 23.87 -38.66
CA LYS A 2 -28.17 25.23 -38.22
C LYS A 2 -27.02 25.15 -37.19
N ILE A 3 -26.21 26.20 -37.11
CA ILE A 3 -25.08 26.28 -36.15
C ILE A 3 -25.58 26.09 -34.71
N GLU A 4 -26.79 26.57 -34.42
CA GLU A 4 -27.48 26.40 -33.14
C GLU A 4 -27.75 24.92 -32.80
N GLU A 5 -28.23 24.13 -33.76
CA GLU A 5 -28.48 22.68 -33.60
C GLU A 5 -27.16 21.91 -33.35
N LEU A 6 -26.09 22.30 -34.06
CA LEU A 6 -24.74 21.78 -33.84
C LEU A 6 -24.21 22.08 -32.44
N GLY A 7 -24.37 23.33 -31.98
CA GLY A 7 -23.95 23.76 -30.64
C GLY A 7 -24.71 22.99 -29.55
N LEU A 8 -26.00 22.73 -29.76
CA LEU A 8 -26.84 21.96 -28.84
C LEU A 8 -26.37 20.49 -28.75
N ILE A 9 -26.14 19.83 -29.89
CA ILE A 9 -25.64 18.45 -29.94
C ILE A 9 -24.28 18.34 -29.23
N ILE A 10 -23.36 19.26 -29.49
CA ILE A 10 -22.03 19.27 -28.86
C ILE A 10 -22.14 19.48 -27.35
N THR A 11 -22.99 20.39 -26.90
CA THR A 11 -23.22 20.67 -25.48
C THR A 11 -23.75 19.43 -24.76
N VAL A 12 -24.70 18.70 -25.37
CA VAL A 12 -25.24 17.45 -24.82
C VAL A 12 -24.15 16.37 -24.70
N ILE A 13 -23.28 16.23 -25.70
CA ILE A 13 -22.17 15.27 -25.67
C ILE A 13 -21.17 15.62 -24.56
N ILE A 14 -20.77 16.88 -24.47
CA ILE A 14 -19.84 17.37 -23.43
C ILE A 14 -20.43 17.12 -22.05
N PHE A 15 -21.71 17.47 -21.86
CA PHE A 15 -22.39 17.24 -20.59
C PHE A 15 -22.45 15.75 -20.23
N GLY A 16 -22.80 14.88 -21.18
CA GLY A 16 -22.82 13.44 -20.98
C GLY A 16 -21.45 12.87 -20.58
N LEU A 17 -20.39 13.28 -21.26
CA LEU A 17 -19.01 12.89 -20.92
C LEU A 17 -18.60 13.41 -19.54
N SER A 18 -18.92 14.66 -19.22
CA SER A 18 -18.63 15.25 -17.91
C SER A 18 -19.34 14.51 -16.78
N VAL A 19 -20.61 14.14 -16.96
CA VAL A 19 -21.39 13.39 -15.96
C VAL A 19 -20.83 11.98 -15.79
N ALA A 20 -20.54 11.28 -16.90
CA ALA A 20 -19.95 9.95 -16.84
C ALA A 20 -18.59 9.94 -16.11
N PHE A 21 -17.74 10.91 -16.43
CA PHE A 21 -16.44 11.09 -15.81
C PHE A 21 -16.54 11.46 -14.32
N ASN A 22 -17.45 12.38 -13.97
CA ASN A 22 -17.71 12.74 -12.57
C ASN A 22 -18.21 11.53 -11.77
N ASN A 23 -19.16 10.76 -12.30
CA ASN A 23 -19.68 9.55 -11.64
C ASN A 23 -18.57 8.51 -11.43
N TYR A 24 -17.70 8.33 -12.43
CA TYR A 24 -16.53 7.47 -12.32
C TYR A 24 -15.58 7.95 -11.21
N GLN A 25 -15.24 9.25 -11.18
CA GLN A 25 -14.41 9.82 -10.11
C GLN A 25 -15.04 9.63 -8.72
N MET A 26 -16.34 9.95 -8.58
CA MET A 26 -17.05 9.79 -7.31
C MET A 26 -17.05 8.34 -6.82
N TYR A 27 -17.21 7.37 -7.73
CA TYR A 27 -17.11 5.95 -7.38
C TYR A 27 -15.71 5.60 -6.84
N HIS A 28 -14.65 6.03 -7.52
CA HIS A 28 -13.27 5.80 -7.09
C HIS A 28 -12.93 6.50 -5.78
N ASP A 29 -13.36 7.74 -5.59
CA ASP A 29 -13.16 8.51 -4.36
C ASP A 29 -13.88 7.83 -3.19
N ARG A 30 -15.12 7.35 -3.37
CA ARG A 30 -15.84 6.58 -2.34
C ARG A 30 -15.13 5.27 -1.98
N LYS A 31 -14.70 4.50 -2.99
CA LYS A 31 -13.97 3.25 -2.77
C LYS A 31 -12.68 3.50 -1.97
N LYS A 32 -11.98 4.59 -2.25
CA LYS A 32 -10.77 5.02 -1.54
C LYS A 32 -11.06 5.48 -0.11
N SER A 33 -12.06 6.33 0.11
CA SER A 33 -12.46 6.75 1.46
C SER A 33 -12.82 5.53 2.30
N TRP A 34 -13.60 4.59 1.74
CA TRP A 34 -13.93 3.34 2.42
C TRP A 34 -12.68 2.53 2.80
N TYR A 35 -11.72 2.39 1.88
CA TYR A 35 -10.44 1.72 2.17
C TYR A 35 -9.69 2.38 3.33
N ILE A 36 -9.56 3.70 3.32
CA ILE A 36 -8.83 4.44 4.36
C ILE A 36 -9.54 4.32 5.69
N GLU A 37 -10.83 4.65 5.73
CA GLU A 37 -11.59 4.76 6.98
C GLU A 37 -11.86 3.39 7.60
N ILE A 38 -12.32 2.44 6.79
CA ILE A 38 -12.82 1.15 7.28
C ILE A 38 -11.70 0.11 7.36
N ILE A 39 -10.77 0.09 6.41
CA ILE A 39 -9.72 -0.93 6.40
C ILE A 39 -8.48 -0.43 7.12
N VAL A 40 -7.92 0.71 6.71
CA VAL A 40 -6.64 1.18 7.25
C VAL A 40 -6.78 1.75 8.65
N ASN A 41 -7.55 2.82 8.83
CA ASN A 41 -7.64 3.54 10.10
C ASN A 41 -8.19 2.66 11.22
N SER A 42 -9.20 1.85 10.93
CA SER A 42 -9.80 0.93 11.91
C SER A 42 -8.86 -0.20 12.35
N ASN A 43 -7.76 -0.45 11.63
CA ASN A 43 -6.80 -1.52 11.95
C ASN A 43 -5.37 -1.01 12.15
N LEU A 44 -5.13 0.30 12.06
CA LEU A 44 -3.80 0.90 12.16
C LEU A 44 -3.14 0.55 13.50
N GLU A 45 -3.90 0.65 14.60
CA GLU A 45 -3.40 0.31 15.93
C GLU A 45 -2.96 -1.17 16.01
N LYS A 46 -3.70 -2.09 15.38
CA LYS A 46 -3.35 -3.52 15.34
C LYS A 46 -2.06 -3.74 14.55
N ILE A 47 -1.91 -3.06 13.41
CA ILE A 47 -0.69 -3.12 12.58
C ILE A 47 0.51 -2.55 13.36
N GLU A 48 0.34 -1.42 14.04
CA GLU A 48 1.39 -0.84 14.88
C GLU A 48 1.78 -1.76 16.03
N LYS A 49 0.80 -2.34 16.72
CA LYS A 49 1.01 -3.29 17.82
C LYS A 49 1.72 -4.55 17.34
N PHE A 50 1.39 -5.05 16.15
CA PHE A 50 2.07 -6.18 15.51
C PHE A 50 3.57 -5.87 15.32
N PHE A 51 3.90 -4.79 14.62
CA PHE A 51 5.29 -4.43 14.38
C PHE A 51 6.03 -4.18 15.70
N LYS A 52 5.44 -3.43 16.63
CA LYS A 52 6.04 -3.14 17.94
C LYS A 52 6.34 -4.43 18.72
N SER A 53 5.41 -5.38 18.72
CA SER A 53 5.60 -6.68 19.39
C SER A 53 6.77 -7.45 18.77
N ILE A 54 6.84 -7.52 17.44
CA ILE A 54 7.92 -8.23 16.75
C ILE A 54 9.28 -7.56 16.95
N PHE A 55 9.34 -6.22 16.91
CA PHE A 55 10.60 -5.51 17.20
C PHE A 55 11.11 -5.78 18.61
N ASN A 56 10.22 -5.80 19.60
CA ASN A 56 10.58 -6.09 20.97
C ASN A 56 11.04 -7.55 21.11
N GLU A 57 10.29 -8.49 20.53
CA GLU A 57 10.66 -9.91 20.50
C GLU A 57 12.02 -10.12 19.84
N PHE A 58 12.31 -9.44 18.73
CA PHE A 58 13.61 -9.50 18.07
C PHE A 58 14.75 -9.07 19.00
N LYS A 59 14.60 -7.90 19.63
CA LYS A 59 15.61 -7.33 20.52
C LYS A 59 15.91 -8.24 21.70
N GLU A 60 14.87 -8.71 22.38
CA GLU A 60 15.01 -9.59 23.54
C GLU A 60 15.58 -10.95 23.11
N SER A 61 15.09 -11.53 22.02
CA SER A 61 15.57 -12.83 21.51
C SER A 61 17.03 -12.78 21.09
N ARG A 62 17.43 -11.77 20.32
CA ARG A 62 18.82 -11.62 19.87
C ARG A 62 19.75 -11.36 21.05
N LYS A 63 19.36 -10.49 21.98
CA LYS A 63 20.13 -10.23 23.22
C LYS A 63 20.34 -11.51 24.01
N GLN A 64 19.27 -12.28 24.22
CA GLN A 64 19.33 -13.56 24.93
C GLN A 64 20.23 -14.58 24.22
N LEU A 65 20.06 -14.76 22.90
CA LEU A 65 20.86 -15.71 22.14
C LEU A 65 22.36 -15.35 22.15
N LEU A 66 22.69 -14.06 22.09
CA LEU A 66 24.07 -13.57 22.15
C LEU A 66 24.68 -13.64 23.56
N SER A 67 23.87 -13.54 24.63
CA SER A 67 24.36 -13.67 26.01
C SER A 67 24.58 -15.12 26.40
N ASP A 68 23.65 -15.99 26.00
CA ASP A 68 23.57 -17.36 26.48
C ASP A 68 24.50 -18.29 25.68
N TYR A 69 24.86 -17.92 24.45
CA TYR A 69 25.65 -18.75 23.55
C TYR A 69 26.80 -17.98 22.88
N LYS A 70 28.00 -18.57 22.91
CA LYS A 70 29.18 -18.08 22.18
C LYS A 70 29.47 -18.87 20.91
N GLU A 71 28.91 -20.07 20.80
CA GLU A 71 29.13 -21.01 19.71
C GLU A 71 27.82 -21.68 19.32
N ILE A 72 27.77 -22.21 18.10
CA ILE A 72 26.59 -22.88 17.56
C ILE A 72 26.52 -24.29 18.17
N THR A 73 25.70 -24.44 19.21
CA THR A 73 25.42 -25.73 19.86
C THR A 73 24.03 -26.25 19.48
N LYS A 74 23.74 -27.52 19.77
CA LYS A 74 22.39 -28.08 19.61
C LYS A 74 21.35 -27.29 20.41
N GLU A 75 21.68 -26.94 21.66
CA GLU A 75 20.79 -26.16 22.54
C GLU A 75 20.51 -24.76 21.99
N TYR A 76 21.54 -24.11 21.44
CA TYR A 76 21.39 -22.84 20.74
C TYR A 76 20.42 -22.95 19.55
N LEU A 77 20.58 -23.97 18.70
CA LEU A 77 19.72 -24.19 17.54
C LEU A 77 18.26 -24.44 17.96
N GLU A 78 18.05 -25.22 19.02
CA GLU A 78 16.72 -25.46 19.57
C GLU A 78 16.09 -24.17 20.11
N ASN A 79 16.86 -23.32 20.79
CA ASN A 79 16.35 -22.05 21.31
C ASN A 79 16.10 -21.03 20.20
N LYS A 80 16.97 -20.93 19.18
CA LYS A 80 16.72 -20.13 17.98
C LYS A 80 15.41 -20.54 17.30
N ALA A 81 15.21 -21.84 17.07
CA ALA A 81 13.98 -22.35 16.47
C ALA A 81 12.73 -22.01 17.29
N LYS A 82 12.81 -22.02 18.63
CA LYS A 82 11.69 -21.56 19.49
C LYS A 82 11.38 -20.08 19.29
N LYS A 83 12.39 -19.22 19.15
CA LYS A 83 12.19 -17.79 18.89
C LYS A 83 11.63 -17.53 17.49
N GLU A 84 12.10 -18.24 16.47
CA GLU A 84 11.53 -18.18 15.11
C GLU A 84 10.07 -18.66 15.09
N LYS A 85 9.73 -19.69 15.86
CA LYS A 85 8.34 -20.14 16.04
C LYS A 85 7.44 -19.05 16.66
N SER A 86 7.98 -18.22 17.56
CA SER A 86 7.26 -17.07 18.14
C SER A 86 6.92 -16.04 17.06
N LEU A 87 7.89 -15.70 16.19
CA LEU A 87 7.67 -14.84 15.03
C LEU A 87 6.58 -15.40 14.11
N HIS A 88 6.65 -16.70 13.78
CA HIS A 88 5.63 -17.32 12.92
C HIS A 88 4.22 -17.24 13.51
N LYS A 89 4.07 -17.38 14.83
CA LYS A 89 2.76 -17.19 15.49
C LYS A 89 2.24 -15.76 15.33
N LEU A 90 3.08 -14.76 15.54
CA LEU A 90 2.71 -13.35 15.37
C LEU A 90 2.32 -13.06 13.92
N LYS A 91 3.09 -13.57 12.94
CA LYS A 91 2.76 -13.45 11.52
C LYS A 91 1.43 -14.12 11.18
N ASN A 92 1.19 -15.32 11.69
CA ASN A 92 -0.05 -16.04 11.41
C ASN A 92 -1.27 -15.26 11.94
N SER A 93 -1.21 -14.70 13.14
CA SER A 93 -2.27 -13.82 13.65
C SER A 93 -2.51 -12.63 12.70
N PHE A 94 -1.46 -11.98 12.20
CA PHE A 94 -1.60 -10.93 11.19
C PHE A 94 -2.26 -11.42 9.90
N HIS A 95 -1.84 -12.60 9.40
CA HIS A 95 -2.40 -13.20 8.19
C HIS A 95 -3.89 -13.58 8.32
N PHE A 96 -4.34 -13.95 9.52
CA PHE A 96 -5.74 -14.33 9.74
C PHE A 96 -6.63 -13.13 10.08
N GLU A 97 -6.12 -12.14 10.80
CA GLU A 97 -6.94 -11.03 11.31
C GLU A 97 -6.92 -9.80 10.40
N ILE A 98 -5.78 -9.53 9.75
CA ILE A 98 -5.53 -8.26 9.09
C ILE A 98 -5.47 -8.41 7.56
N LEU A 99 -4.73 -9.39 7.06
CA LEU A 99 -4.56 -9.61 5.62
C LEU A 99 -5.88 -9.84 4.85
N PRO A 100 -6.91 -10.54 5.38
CA PRO A 100 -8.16 -10.76 4.67
C PRO A 100 -8.94 -9.46 4.42
N LEU A 101 -8.80 -8.47 5.31
CA LEU A 101 -9.43 -7.15 5.16
C LEU A 101 -8.87 -6.46 3.92
N PHE A 102 -7.55 -6.48 3.73
CA PHE A 102 -6.90 -5.94 2.54
C PHE A 102 -7.28 -6.71 1.27
N LYS A 103 -7.40 -8.04 1.37
CA LYS A 103 -7.80 -8.90 0.24
C LYS A 103 -9.22 -8.59 -0.25
N SER A 104 -10.12 -8.19 0.65
CA SER A 104 -11.49 -7.79 0.29
C SER A 104 -11.55 -6.50 -0.54
N TYR A 105 -10.54 -5.63 -0.42
CA TYR A 105 -10.42 -4.40 -1.21
C TYR A 105 -9.72 -4.64 -2.56
N ASP A 106 -8.55 -5.26 -2.51
CA ASP A 106 -7.72 -5.55 -3.69
C ASP A 106 -6.76 -6.72 -3.38
N ILE A 107 -6.90 -7.81 -4.14
CA ILE A 107 -6.09 -9.03 -3.99
C ILE A 107 -4.61 -8.75 -4.28
N ASN A 108 -4.30 -7.89 -5.24
CA ASN A 108 -2.92 -7.56 -5.60
C ASN A 108 -2.26 -6.72 -4.50
N LEU A 109 -3.03 -5.81 -3.88
CA LEU A 109 -2.54 -5.06 -2.72
C LEU A 109 -2.23 -5.99 -1.55
N ALA A 110 -3.13 -6.92 -1.23
CA ALA A 110 -2.92 -7.90 -0.18
C ALA A 110 -1.67 -8.75 -0.44
N LYS A 111 -1.48 -9.22 -1.68
CA LYS A 111 -0.28 -9.97 -2.06
C LYS A 111 1.01 -9.15 -1.86
N LYS A 112 1.02 -7.89 -2.26
CA LYS A 112 2.20 -7.02 -2.03
C LYS A 112 2.48 -6.81 -0.54
N LEU A 113 1.44 -6.64 0.28
CA LEU A 113 1.59 -6.53 1.73
C LEU A 113 2.16 -7.82 2.34
N GLU A 114 1.72 -8.98 1.86
CA GLU A 114 2.27 -10.28 2.23
C GLU A 114 3.74 -10.41 1.83
N ASP A 115 4.11 -10.02 0.61
CA ASP A 115 5.50 -10.01 0.14
C ASP A 115 6.40 -9.14 1.04
N GLU A 116 5.92 -7.95 1.45
CA GLU A 116 6.66 -7.08 2.39
C GLU A 116 6.81 -7.70 3.78
N LEU A 117 5.80 -8.43 4.26
CA LEU A 117 5.89 -9.18 5.53
C LEU A 117 6.85 -10.38 5.43
N MET A 118 6.93 -11.04 4.27
CA MET A 118 7.91 -12.10 4.05
C MET A 118 9.32 -11.54 4.07
N LYS A 119 9.59 -10.42 3.38
CA LYS A 119 10.90 -9.74 3.46
C LYS A 119 11.26 -9.37 4.90
N PHE A 120 10.30 -8.86 5.67
CA PHE A 120 10.51 -8.57 7.09
C PHE A 120 10.93 -9.84 7.85
N GLN A 121 10.23 -10.95 7.61
CA GLN A 121 10.49 -12.24 8.24
C GLN A 121 11.90 -12.74 7.91
N ASP A 122 12.31 -12.66 6.64
CA ASP A 122 13.61 -13.11 6.18
C ASP A 122 14.73 -12.35 6.90
N VAL A 123 14.64 -11.01 6.92
CA VAL A 123 15.58 -10.16 7.69
C VAL A 123 15.60 -10.56 9.16
N TYR A 124 14.45 -10.81 9.78
CA TYR A 124 14.40 -11.25 11.18
C TYR A 124 15.14 -12.58 11.36
N THR A 125 14.80 -13.61 10.58
CA THR A 125 15.31 -14.99 10.76
C THR A 125 16.80 -15.10 10.46
N GLU A 126 17.28 -14.40 9.44
CA GLU A 126 18.70 -14.38 9.07
C GLU A 126 19.57 -13.65 10.11
N ASN A 127 18.97 -12.72 10.86
CA ASN A 127 19.70 -11.83 11.74
C ASN A 127 19.38 -12.03 13.23
N ILE A 128 18.57 -13.01 13.64
CA ILE A 128 18.27 -13.23 15.07
C ILE A 128 19.44 -13.90 15.82
N GLY A 129 20.21 -14.73 15.11
CA GLY A 129 21.20 -15.63 15.71
C GLY A 129 22.61 -15.06 15.82
N ILE A 130 23.48 -15.85 16.47
CA ILE A 130 24.89 -15.52 16.71
C ILE A 130 25.76 -15.66 15.45
N GLU A 131 25.23 -16.31 14.40
CA GLU A 131 25.95 -16.47 13.12
C GLU A 131 26.19 -15.11 12.46
N ASN A 132 25.27 -14.17 12.73
CA ASN A 132 25.36 -12.83 12.21
C ASN A 132 26.01 -11.89 13.23
N LYS A 133 27.23 -11.47 12.93
CA LYS A 133 28.03 -10.53 13.73
C LYS A 133 27.72 -9.06 13.45
N SER A 134 26.72 -8.77 12.62
CA SER A 134 26.31 -7.39 12.36
C SER A 134 25.82 -6.73 13.63
N ASP A 135 26.07 -5.43 13.70
CA ASP A 135 25.56 -4.59 14.78
C ASP A 135 24.03 -4.69 14.86
N THR A 136 23.53 -4.93 16.07
CA THR A 136 22.10 -5.04 16.36
C THR A 136 21.35 -3.79 15.94
N GLU A 137 21.94 -2.59 16.10
CA GLU A 137 21.28 -1.35 15.66
C GLU A 137 21.17 -1.25 14.14
N LYS A 138 22.15 -1.77 13.39
CA LYS A 138 22.08 -1.86 11.93
C LYS A 138 20.91 -2.76 11.49
N ILE A 139 20.77 -3.93 12.11
CA ILE A 139 19.68 -4.86 11.80
C ILE A 139 18.32 -4.26 12.16
N ILE A 140 18.22 -3.60 13.32
CA ILE A 140 16.99 -2.90 13.72
C ILE A 140 16.60 -1.85 12.68
N ARG A 141 17.57 -1.13 12.10
CA ARG A 141 17.31 -0.18 11.03
C ARG A 141 16.75 -0.87 9.77
N GLU A 142 17.33 -1.99 9.34
CA GLU A 142 16.84 -2.76 8.19
C GLU A 142 15.41 -3.27 8.42
N LEU A 143 15.11 -3.78 9.61
CA LEU A 143 13.74 -4.15 10.00
C LEU A 143 12.78 -2.94 9.98
N ARG A 144 13.23 -1.75 10.40
CA ARG A 144 12.43 -0.50 10.33
C ARG A 144 12.19 -0.05 8.90
N GLU A 145 13.16 -0.24 8.01
CA GLU A 145 13.02 0.03 6.57
C GLU A 145 12.00 -0.92 5.94
N SER A 146 12.02 -2.20 6.29
CA SER A 146 11.00 -3.15 5.86
C SER A 146 9.60 -2.77 6.39
N LYS A 147 9.48 -2.36 7.67
CA LYS A 147 8.23 -1.78 8.20
C LYS A 147 7.78 -0.58 7.37
N ARG A 148 8.69 0.34 7.02
CA ARG A 148 8.36 1.52 6.21
C ARG A 148 7.84 1.12 4.82
N SER A 149 8.50 0.16 4.17
CA SER A 149 8.08 -0.38 2.87
C SER A 149 6.67 -0.99 2.91
N PHE A 150 6.34 -1.68 4.01
CA PHE A 150 4.98 -2.16 4.26
C PHE A 150 3.97 -1.00 4.30
N TYR A 151 4.27 0.09 5.03
CA TYR A 151 3.38 1.26 5.08
C TYR A 151 3.29 2.00 3.73
N ASP A 152 4.38 2.08 2.98
CA ASP A 152 4.36 2.68 1.65
C ASP A 152 3.47 1.87 0.68
N THR A 153 3.48 0.54 0.81
CA THR A 153 2.56 -0.36 0.10
C THR A 153 1.12 -0.18 0.58
N LEU A 154 0.90 -0.14 1.90
CA LEU A 154 -0.41 0.07 2.52
C LEU A 154 -1.09 1.35 2.00
N TYR A 155 -0.33 2.44 1.88
CA TYR A 155 -0.85 3.72 1.42
C TYR A 155 -0.72 3.95 -0.10
N SER A 156 -0.26 2.97 -0.87
CA SER A 156 -0.08 3.11 -2.32
C SER A 156 -1.37 3.45 -3.08
N PRO A 157 -2.56 2.90 -2.75
CA PRO A 157 -3.81 3.25 -3.44
C PRO A 157 -4.19 4.73 -3.30
N ILE A 158 -3.71 5.37 -2.24
CA ILE A 158 -3.97 6.79 -1.96
C ILE A 158 -3.03 7.68 -2.77
N LYS A 159 -1.75 7.29 -2.84
CA LYS A 159 -0.72 8.06 -3.54
C LYS A 159 -0.94 8.08 -5.06
N SER A 160 -1.32 6.94 -5.66
CA SER A 160 -1.51 6.84 -7.12
C SER A 160 -2.74 7.61 -7.64
N SER A 161 -3.80 7.67 -6.85
CA SER A 161 -5.07 8.31 -7.25
C SER A 161 -5.00 9.83 -7.36
N PHE A 162 -4.17 10.49 -6.54
CA PHE A 162 -3.95 11.94 -6.66
C PHE A 162 -3.36 12.32 -8.02
N PHE A 163 -2.36 11.57 -8.49
CA PHE A 163 -1.72 11.79 -9.79
C PHE A 163 -2.64 11.47 -10.97
N GLN A 164 -3.45 10.40 -10.86
CA GLN A 164 -4.42 10.05 -11.90
C GLN A 164 -5.52 11.11 -12.04
N LYS A 165 -6.03 11.65 -10.93
CA LYS A 165 -7.03 12.74 -10.95
C LYS A 165 -6.50 13.99 -11.66
N LEU A 166 -5.28 14.40 -11.31
CA LEU A 166 -4.57 15.52 -11.97
C LEU A 166 -4.34 15.32 -13.47
N GLN A 167 -4.06 14.10 -13.93
CA GLN A 167 -3.90 13.81 -15.36
C GLN A 167 -5.25 13.80 -16.09
N ALA A 168 -6.27 13.24 -15.46
CA ALA A 168 -7.58 13.10 -16.09
C ALA A 168 -8.29 14.46 -16.25
N ASP A 169 -8.17 15.36 -15.28
CA ASP A 169 -8.69 16.73 -15.39
C ASP A 169 -7.99 17.52 -16.52
N LYS A 170 -6.67 17.29 -16.72
CA LYS A 170 -5.93 17.88 -17.84
C LYS A 170 -6.41 17.35 -19.19
N ILE A 171 -6.65 16.04 -19.31
CA ILE A 171 -7.15 15.42 -20.56
C ILE A 171 -8.54 15.96 -20.90
N LEU A 172 -9.43 16.07 -19.92
CA LEU A 172 -10.76 16.67 -20.09
C LEU A 172 -10.65 18.12 -20.59
N LEU A 173 -9.78 18.92 -19.98
CA LEU A 173 -9.53 20.30 -20.39
C LEU A 173 -9.05 20.38 -21.85
N TYR A 174 -8.08 19.54 -22.25
CA TYR A 174 -7.60 19.51 -23.62
C TYR A 174 -8.67 19.10 -24.63
N LEU A 175 -9.50 18.10 -24.31
CA LEU A 175 -10.64 17.70 -25.14
C LEU A 175 -11.63 18.86 -25.34
N LEU A 176 -11.94 19.60 -24.27
CA LEU A 176 -12.81 20.77 -24.34
C LEU A 176 -12.22 21.89 -25.19
N ILE A 177 -10.92 22.17 -25.04
CA ILE A 177 -10.21 23.18 -25.85
C ILE A 177 -10.22 22.81 -27.33
N ILE A 178 -9.94 21.55 -27.68
CA ILE A 178 -9.96 21.07 -29.06
C ILE A 178 -11.36 21.21 -29.66
N LEU A 179 -12.40 20.80 -28.93
CA LEU A 179 -13.79 20.96 -29.35
C LEU A 179 -14.17 22.42 -29.59
N PHE A 180 -13.73 23.33 -28.70
CA PHE A 180 -13.95 24.76 -28.82
C PHE A 180 -13.26 25.35 -30.06
N ILE A 181 -11.99 24.99 -30.30
CA ILE A 181 -11.23 25.44 -31.48
C ILE A 181 -11.90 24.96 -32.77
N LEU A 182 -12.32 23.69 -32.83
CA LEU A 182 -13.02 23.13 -34.00
C LEU A 182 -14.35 23.84 -34.26
N LEU A 183 -15.07 24.22 -33.21
CA LEU A 183 -16.28 25.05 -33.30
C LEU A 183 -15.99 26.44 -33.86
N MET A 184 -14.98 27.13 -33.32
CA MET A 184 -14.60 28.47 -33.78
C MET A 184 -14.14 28.47 -35.24
N ILE A 185 -13.34 27.48 -35.65
CA ILE A 185 -12.91 27.32 -37.05
C ILE A 185 -14.13 27.12 -37.97
N LYS A 186 -15.12 26.32 -37.55
CA LYS A 186 -16.33 26.07 -38.34
C LYS A 186 -17.22 27.31 -38.45
N ILE A 187 -17.30 28.13 -37.40
CA ILE A 187 -18.04 29.39 -37.40
C ILE A 187 -17.37 30.43 -38.30
N LEU A 188 -16.04 30.56 -38.25
CA LEU A 188 -15.27 31.51 -39.06
C LEU A 188 -15.24 31.18 -40.57
N ARG A 189 -15.57 29.94 -40.95
CA ARG A 189 -15.50 29.43 -42.31
C ARG A 189 -16.85 29.42 -43.04
N ASN A 190 -17.94 29.68 -42.33
CA ASN A 190 -19.30 29.89 -42.84
C ASN A 190 -19.64 31.37 -42.80
#